data_AF-A0A3D8L2B9-F1
#
_entry.id   AF-A0A3D8L2B9-F1
#
_cell.length_a   1.000
_cell.length_b   1.000
_cell.length_c   1.000
_cell.angle_alpha   90.00
_cell.angle_beta   90.00
_cell.angle_gamma   90.00
#
_symmetry.space_group_name_H-M   'P 1'
#
loop_
_entity.id
_entity.type
_entity.pdbx_description
1 polymer ?
#
loop_
_entity_poly.entity_id
_entity_poly.type
_entity_poly.pdbx_seq_one_letter_code
_entity_poly.pdbx_strand_id
1 'polypeptide(L)'
;MKFRLITYIMAMVVVLSGCEYDNHEPPKTMLTGKVVYQDQAIGVRSSGVQLELWQPGYPVLQKIPVYVDQEGTFSAMVFDGNYKLTRLRGNGPWVDNTDTIDVQVQGNTVVEVPVQPFFLIRNEQFQNNGNAVTTTLNVEALVPGAKIERVTYYLGSTTIVDANNFAAVTDIWWPNEEAVAAPMSMSLEVPANIANKGYVFARVGVKIADVAEMIYSPVEKVEL
;
A
#
# COMPACT_ATOMS: atom_id res chain seq x y z
N MET A 1 -46.43 -24.42 47.87
CA MET A 1 -44.97 -24.17 47.90
C MET A 1 -44.19 -24.88 46.80
N LYS A 2 -44.44 -26.17 46.51
CA LYS A 2 -43.67 -26.94 45.51
C LYS A 2 -43.72 -26.39 44.07
N PHE A 3 -44.88 -25.90 43.62
CA PHE A 3 -45.03 -25.37 42.24
C PHE A 3 -44.26 -24.07 42.00
N ARG A 4 -44.25 -23.15 42.98
CA ARG A 4 -43.49 -21.88 42.91
C ARG A 4 -41.98 -22.11 42.89
N LEU A 5 -41.50 -23.09 43.65
CA LEU A 5 -40.08 -23.46 43.69
C LEU A 5 -39.60 -24.00 42.32
N ILE A 6 -40.42 -24.80 41.65
CA ILE A 6 -40.14 -25.31 40.30
C ILE A 6 -40.10 -24.18 39.28
N THR A 7 -40.99 -23.18 39.39
CA THR A 7 -40.96 -22.00 38.50
C THR A 7 -39.69 -21.16 38.67
N TYR A 8 -39.22 -20.96 39.91
CA TYR A 8 -37.97 -20.23 40.17
C TYR A 8 -36.73 -20.98 39.67
N ILE A 9 -36.69 -22.30 39.82
CA ILE A 9 -35.58 -23.13 39.31
C ILE A 9 -35.56 -23.12 37.78
N MET A 10 -36.72 -23.20 37.14
CA MET A 10 -36.81 -23.18 35.67
C MET A 10 -36.44 -21.82 35.08
N ALA A 11 -36.80 -20.72 35.75
CA ALA A 11 -36.37 -19.37 35.36
C ALA A 11 -34.83 -19.19 35.51
N MET A 12 -34.22 -19.80 36.53
CA MET A 12 -32.78 -19.73 36.75
C MET A 12 -31.98 -20.51 35.69
N VAL A 13 -32.49 -21.66 35.25
CA VAL A 13 -31.86 -22.45 34.17
C VAL A 13 -31.90 -21.70 32.84
N VAL A 14 -32.99 -21.00 32.51
CA VAL A 14 -33.12 -20.21 31.28
C VAL A 14 -32.16 -19.01 31.26
N VAL A 15 -31.90 -18.38 32.41
CA VAL A 15 -30.95 -17.25 32.52
C VAL A 15 -29.49 -17.75 32.43
N LEU A 16 -29.20 -18.98 32.88
CA LEU A 16 -27.85 -19.57 32.78
C LEU A 16 -27.52 -20.12 31.38
N SER A 17 -28.52 -20.38 30.53
CA SER A 17 -28.34 -20.83 29.15
C SER A 17 -28.21 -19.70 28.11
N GLY A 18 -28.14 -18.44 28.55
CA GLY A 18 -28.26 -17.25 27.69
C GLY A 18 -26.98 -16.68 27.07
N CYS A 19 -25.80 -17.30 27.20
CA CYS A 19 -24.53 -16.64 26.85
C CYS A 19 -23.52 -17.50 26.05
N GLU A 20 -23.95 -18.35 25.13
CA GLU A 20 -22.99 -19.05 24.24
C GLU A 20 -23.30 -18.96 22.75
N TYR A 21 -24.42 -18.36 22.34
CA TYR A 21 -24.85 -18.45 20.93
C TYR A 21 -24.16 -17.47 19.98
N ASP A 22 -23.40 -16.48 20.48
CA ASP A 22 -22.89 -15.38 19.66
C ASP A 22 -21.42 -15.02 19.94
N ASN A 23 -20.57 -16.03 20.12
CA ASN A 23 -19.11 -15.84 20.16
C ASN A 23 -18.45 -16.69 19.08
N HIS A 24 -18.58 -16.27 17.82
CA HIS A 24 -17.61 -16.70 16.84
C HIS A 24 -16.25 -16.13 17.23
N GLU A 25 -15.25 -17.00 17.41
CA GLU A 25 -13.90 -16.54 17.68
C GLU A 25 -13.43 -15.58 16.57
N PRO A 26 -12.75 -14.47 16.90
CA PRO A 26 -12.22 -13.59 15.88
C PRO A 26 -11.21 -14.34 15.01
N PRO A 27 -11.01 -13.89 13.75
CA PRO A 27 -9.98 -14.45 12.90
C PRO A 27 -8.61 -14.29 13.57
N LYS A 28 -7.75 -15.29 13.42
CA LYS A 28 -6.37 -15.30 13.98
C LYS A 28 -5.31 -15.53 12.90
N THR A 29 -5.72 -15.87 11.69
CA THR A 29 -4.82 -16.20 10.60
C THR A 29 -4.37 -14.94 9.88
N MET A 30 -3.06 -14.80 9.69
CA MET A 30 -2.48 -13.69 8.93
C MET A 30 -2.30 -14.09 7.47
N LEU A 31 -2.97 -13.37 6.58
CA LEU A 31 -2.62 -13.30 5.17
C LEU A 31 -1.68 -12.11 4.98
N THR A 32 -0.49 -12.35 4.46
CA THR A 32 0.47 -11.30 4.11
C THR A 32 0.82 -11.37 2.63
N GLY A 33 1.38 -10.30 2.09
CA GLY A 33 1.75 -10.32 0.70
C GLY A 33 2.43 -9.06 0.22
N LYS A 34 2.76 -9.07 -1.07
CA LYS A 34 3.37 -7.95 -1.77
C LYS A 34 2.73 -7.76 -3.13
N VAL A 35 2.56 -6.50 -3.52
CA VAL A 35 2.26 -6.10 -4.90
C VAL A 35 3.58 -6.08 -5.66
N VAL A 36 3.68 -6.87 -6.73
CA VAL A 36 4.95 -7.13 -7.41
C VAL A 36 4.89 -6.94 -8.92
N TYR A 37 6.02 -6.60 -9.51
CA TYR A 37 6.30 -6.73 -10.94
C TYR A 37 7.66 -7.38 -11.11
N GLN A 38 7.74 -8.50 -11.83
CA GLN A 38 8.98 -9.27 -12.01
C GLN A 38 9.71 -9.52 -10.66
N ASP A 39 8.97 -10.04 -9.67
CA ASP A 39 9.46 -10.35 -8.32
C ASP A 39 9.93 -9.14 -7.48
N GLN A 40 9.83 -7.92 -8.00
CA GLN A 40 10.14 -6.70 -7.27
C GLN A 40 8.87 -6.04 -6.74
N ALA A 41 8.89 -5.67 -5.45
CA ALA A 41 7.78 -4.95 -4.83
C ALA A 41 7.62 -3.54 -5.41
N ILE A 42 6.38 -3.12 -5.62
CA ILE A 42 6.05 -1.81 -6.18
C ILE A 42 5.84 -0.79 -5.06
N GLY A 43 6.69 0.23 -5.03
CA GLY A 43 6.56 1.34 -4.11
C GLY A 43 5.33 2.20 -4.43
N VAL A 44 4.48 2.39 -3.43
CA VAL A 44 3.25 3.20 -3.54
C VAL A 44 3.18 4.22 -2.40
N ARG A 45 2.17 5.10 -2.44
CA ARG A 45 1.83 5.96 -1.31
C ARG A 45 1.29 5.11 -0.15
N SER A 46 1.74 5.37 1.07
CA SER A 46 1.28 4.62 2.25
C SER A 46 -0.25 4.71 2.37
N SER A 47 -0.93 3.57 2.40
CA SER A 47 -2.40 3.47 2.44
C SER A 47 -3.12 4.21 1.30
N GLY A 48 -2.43 4.53 0.20
CA GLY A 48 -3.04 5.13 -1.00
C GLY A 48 -3.67 4.09 -1.91
N VAL A 49 -3.13 2.87 -1.88
CA VAL A 49 -3.61 1.74 -2.67
C VAL A 49 -4.28 0.70 -1.77
N GLN A 50 -5.37 0.14 -2.28
CA GLN A 50 -6.20 -0.87 -1.66
C GLN A 50 -6.39 -2.05 -2.61
N LEU A 51 -6.33 -3.25 -2.05
CA LEU A 51 -6.79 -4.50 -2.65
C LEU A 51 -8.11 -4.92 -1.97
N GLU A 52 -8.86 -5.79 -2.62
CA GLU A 52 -10.09 -6.34 -2.05
C GLU A 52 -10.01 -7.87 -1.96
N LEU A 53 -10.34 -8.39 -0.79
CA LEU A 53 -10.56 -9.82 -0.58
C LEU A 53 -12.06 -10.09 -0.53
N TRP A 54 -12.48 -11.13 -1.25
CA TRP A 54 -13.85 -11.57 -1.34
C TRP A 54 -13.94 -13.04 -0.97
N GLN A 55 -14.80 -13.37 0.00
CA GLN A 55 -15.03 -14.76 0.39
C GLN A 55 -16.31 -15.28 -0.28
N PRO A 56 -16.22 -16.13 -1.32
CA PRO A 56 -17.38 -16.75 -1.93
C PRO A 56 -18.06 -17.74 -0.96
N GLY A 57 -19.33 -18.04 -1.21
CA GLY A 57 -20.09 -19.04 -0.46
C GLY A 57 -20.96 -18.49 0.67
N TYR A 58 -20.88 -17.19 0.95
CA TYR A 58 -21.79 -16.51 1.88
C TYR A 58 -22.97 -15.87 1.13
N PRO A 59 -24.19 -15.86 1.70
CA PRO A 59 -25.35 -15.19 1.09
C PRO A 59 -25.14 -13.69 0.85
N VAL A 60 -24.34 -13.06 1.71
CA VAL A 60 -23.94 -11.65 1.58
C VAL A 60 -22.45 -11.61 1.27
N LEU A 61 -22.09 -11.22 0.05
CA LEU A 61 -20.70 -10.94 -0.30
C LEU A 61 -20.32 -9.57 0.28
N GLN A 62 -19.43 -9.58 1.26
CA GLN A 62 -18.81 -8.35 1.78
C GLN A 62 -17.34 -8.32 1.38
N LYS A 63 -16.87 -7.14 1.00
CA LYS A 63 -15.46 -6.94 0.74
C LYS A 63 -14.69 -6.78 2.04
N ILE A 64 -13.50 -7.36 2.08
CA ILE A 64 -12.50 -7.11 3.11
C ILE A 64 -11.43 -6.21 2.46
N PRO A 65 -11.36 -4.91 2.83
CA PRO A 65 -10.34 -4.02 2.27
C PRO A 65 -8.96 -4.37 2.84
N VAL A 66 -7.96 -4.37 1.97
CA VAL A 66 -6.57 -4.64 2.32
C VAL A 66 -5.71 -3.48 1.84
N TYR A 67 -5.18 -2.70 2.78
CA TYR A 67 -4.37 -1.52 2.46
C TYR A 67 -2.92 -1.92 2.22
N VAL A 68 -2.32 -1.33 1.20
CA VAL A 68 -0.93 -1.53 0.83
C VAL A 68 -0.08 -0.43 1.47
N ASP A 69 1.02 -0.83 2.10
CA ASP A 69 2.00 0.09 2.65
C ASP A 69 2.90 0.69 1.57
N GLN A 70 3.80 1.58 1.97
CA GLN A 70 4.65 2.29 1.02
C GLN A 70 5.67 1.40 0.30
N GLU A 71 5.99 0.24 0.85
CA GLU A 71 6.93 -0.74 0.29
C GLU A 71 6.22 -1.76 -0.62
N GLY A 72 4.92 -1.57 -0.85
CA GLY A 72 4.11 -2.48 -1.65
C GLY A 72 3.68 -3.72 -0.89
N THR A 73 3.89 -3.79 0.43
CA THR A 73 3.48 -4.93 1.25
C THR A 73 2.11 -4.71 1.87
N PHE A 74 1.45 -5.79 2.24
CA PHE A 74 0.16 -5.73 2.90
C PHE A 74 -0.02 -6.89 3.86
N SER A 75 -0.96 -6.72 4.79
CA SER A 75 -1.41 -7.80 5.66
C SER A 75 -2.88 -7.65 6.01
N ALA A 76 -3.55 -8.78 6.23
CA ALA A 76 -4.93 -8.87 6.64
C ALA A 76 -5.11 -10.05 7.59
N MET A 77 -5.86 -9.84 8.67
CA MET A 77 -6.27 -10.90 9.59
C MET A 77 -7.61 -11.47 9.12
N VAL A 78 -7.63 -12.74 8.72
CA VAL A 78 -8.78 -13.40 8.11
C VAL A 78 -8.99 -14.80 8.71
N PHE A 79 -10.13 -15.43 8.39
CA PHE A 79 -10.35 -16.83 8.71
C PHE A 79 -9.67 -17.72 7.67
N ASP A 80 -9.40 -18.98 8.05
CA ASP A 80 -9.02 -19.98 7.07
C ASP A 80 -10.17 -20.20 6.08
N GLY A 81 -9.83 -20.30 4.80
CA GLY A 81 -10.83 -20.38 3.74
C GLY A 81 -10.29 -20.00 2.37
N ASN A 82 -11.18 -20.10 1.37
CA ASN A 82 -10.87 -19.70 0.00
C ASN A 82 -11.36 -18.26 -0.22
N TYR A 83 -10.48 -17.43 -0.76
CA TYR A 83 -10.73 -16.03 -1.08
C TYR A 83 -10.43 -15.76 -2.55
N LYS A 84 -11.09 -14.74 -3.09
CA LYS A 84 -10.74 -14.08 -4.35
C LYS A 84 -10.12 -12.73 -4.01
N LEU A 85 -8.88 -12.50 -4.44
CA LEU A 85 -8.19 -11.22 -4.30
C LEU A 85 -8.31 -10.43 -5.60
N THR A 86 -8.73 -9.18 -5.52
CA THR A 86 -8.86 -8.26 -6.67
C THR A 86 -8.07 -6.97 -6.47
N ARG A 87 -7.67 -6.37 -7.60
CA ARG A 87 -7.07 -5.03 -7.66
C ARG A 87 -8.18 -4.03 -8.00
N LEU A 88 -8.23 -2.91 -7.29
CA LEU A 88 -9.22 -1.88 -7.57
C LEU A 88 -8.85 -1.12 -8.83
N ARG A 89 -9.81 -1.01 -9.75
CA ARG A 89 -9.64 -0.24 -10.99
C ARG A 89 -9.33 1.23 -10.70
N GLY A 90 -8.32 1.78 -11.38
CA GLY A 90 -7.88 3.16 -11.26
C GLY A 90 -7.27 3.55 -9.90
N ASN A 91 -7.07 2.60 -8.98
CA ASN A 91 -6.56 2.91 -7.65
C ASN A 91 -5.02 2.83 -7.55
N GLY A 92 -4.37 1.94 -8.30
CA GLY A 92 -2.91 1.82 -8.30
C GLY A 92 -2.25 2.41 -9.55
N PRO A 93 -0.92 2.68 -9.50
CA PRO A 93 -0.14 3.19 -10.64
C PRO A 93 0.19 2.11 -11.69
N TRP A 94 -0.79 1.27 -12.03
CA TRP A 94 -0.66 0.16 -12.96
C TRP A 94 -1.90 0.01 -13.85
N VAL A 95 -1.74 -0.74 -14.93
CA VAL A 95 -2.84 -1.06 -15.85
C VAL A 95 -3.93 -1.81 -15.11
N ASP A 96 -5.17 -1.42 -15.34
CA ASP A 96 -6.35 -2.09 -14.79
C ASP A 96 -6.37 -3.58 -15.19
N ASN A 97 -6.57 -4.45 -14.20
CA ASN A 97 -6.74 -5.88 -14.40
C ASN A 97 -8.01 -6.33 -13.66
N THR A 98 -8.95 -6.93 -14.39
CA THR A 98 -10.21 -7.44 -13.84
C THR A 98 -10.12 -8.86 -13.31
N ASP A 99 -9.01 -9.55 -13.53
CA ASP A 99 -8.83 -10.92 -13.09
C ASP A 99 -8.68 -11.01 -11.57
N THR A 100 -9.16 -12.13 -11.03
CA THR A 100 -9.11 -12.45 -9.60
C THR A 100 -7.99 -13.44 -9.32
N ILE A 101 -7.30 -13.28 -8.19
CA ILE A 101 -6.37 -14.30 -7.70
C ILE A 101 -7.08 -15.20 -6.70
N ASP A 102 -6.94 -16.51 -6.88
CA ASP A 102 -7.43 -17.50 -5.93
C ASP A 102 -6.44 -17.66 -4.79
N VAL A 103 -6.90 -17.35 -3.58
CA VAL A 103 -6.09 -17.42 -2.36
C VAL A 103 -6.71 -18.43 -1.42
N GLN A 104 -6.02 -19.55 -1.23
CA GLN A 104 -6.39 -20.52 -0.22
C GLN A 104 -5.62 -20.23 1.07
N VAL A 105 -6.32 -19.70 2.07
CA VAL A 105 -5.76 -19.38 3.38
C VAL A 105 -5.89 -20.60 4.29
N GLN A 106 -4.75 -21.13 4.72
CA GLN A 106 -4.65 -22.23 5.68
C GLN A 106 -3.55 -21.93 6.68
N GLY A 107 -3.90 -21.37 7.83
CA GLY A 107 -2.93 -20.72 8.70
C GLY A 107 -2.19 -19.57 7.99
N ASN A 108 -1.08 -19.11 8.56
CA ASN A 108 -0.37 -17.95 8.03
C ASN A 108 0.05 -18.20 6.58
N THR A 109 -0.46 -17.36 5.68
CA THR A 109 -0.38 -17.54 4.23
C THR A 109 0.27 -16.30 3.62
N VAL A 110 1.17 -16.50 2.65
CA VAL A 110 1.82 -15.41 1.90
C VAL A 110 1.37 -15.47 0.46
N VAL A 111 1.00 -14.33 -0.13
CA VAL A 111 0.58 -14.23 -1.53
C VAL A 111 1.25 -13.06 -2.24
N GLU A 112 1.60 -13.27 -3.51
CA GLU A 112 2.06 -12.20 -4.38
C GLU A 112 0.96 -11.72 -5.31
N VAL A 113 0.92 -10.41 -5.54
CA VAL A 113 -0.11 -9.74 -6.34
C VAL A 113 0.58 -9.10 -7.54
N PRO A 114 0.74 -9.82 -8.66
CA PRO A 114 1.40 -9.30 -9.87
C PRO A 114 0.64 -8.13 -10.48
N VAL A 115 1.32 -7.06 -10.86
CA VAL A 115 0.73 -5.89 -11.54
C VAL A 115 1.53 -5.53 -12.78
N GLN A 116 0.98 -4.72 -13.67
CA GLN A 116 1.69 -4.14 -14.82
C GLN A 116 1.79 -2.62 -14.62
N PRO A 117 2.86 -2.12 -13.98
CA PRO A 117 3.05 -0.68 -13.79
C PRO A 117 3.23 0.02 -15.13
N PHE A 118 2.88 1.31 -15.19
CA PHE A 118 3.10 2.14 -16.38
C PHE A 118 4.57 2.51 -16.54
N PHE A 119 5.21 2.89 -15.43
CA PHE A 119 6.62 3.25 -15.36
C PHE A 119 7.29 2.57 -14.16
N LEU A 120 8.61 2.49 -14.17
CA LEU A 120 9.43 2.17 -13.00
C LEU A 120 10.50 3.24 -12.79
N ILE A 121 10.85 3.46 -11.52
CA ILE A 121 12.00 4.26 -11.13
C ILE A 121 13.18 3.30 -10.98
N ARG A 122 14.33 3.64 -11.59
CA ARG A 122 15.53 2.81 -11.59
C ARG A 122 16.75 3.65 -11.23
N ASN A 123 17.74 3.00 -10.63
CA ASN A 123 19.06 3.58 -10.34
C ASN A 123 18.98 4.90 -9.57
N GLU A 124 17.98 5.05 -8.72
CA GLU A 124 17.87 6.18 -7.82
C GLU A 124 19.08 6.21 -6.87
N GLN A 125 19.68 7.38 -6.76
CA GLN A 125 20.75 7.67 -5.80
C GLN A 125 20.44 9.00 -5.15
N PHE A 126 20.67 9.11 -3.85
CA PHE A 126 20.50 10.34 -3.10
C PHE A 126 21.84 10.75 -2.48
N GLN A 127 22.21 12.02 -2.66
CA GLN A 127 23.50 12.54 -2.21
C GLN A 127 23.30 13.87 -1.50
N ASN A 128 23.89 13.98 -0.31
CA ASN A 128 23.99 15.24 0.41
C ASN A 128 25.05 16.15 -0.25
N ASN A 129 24.65 17.37 -0.57
CA ASN A 129 25.48 18.42 -1.15
C ASN A 129 25.51 19.67 -0.25
N GLY A 130 25.59 19.47 1.07
CA GLY A 130 25.71 20.52 2.07
C GLY A 130 24.36 21.06 2.51
N ASN A 131 23.77 21.99 1.76
CA ASN A 131 22.46 22.59 2.09
C ASN A 131 21.29 21.96 1.32
N ALA A 132 21.58 21.05 0.40
CA ALA A 132 20.60 20.40 -0.45
C ALA A 132 20.90 18.91 -0.58
N VAL A 133 19.87 18.11 -0.78
CA VAL A 133 20.02 16.72 -1.19
C VAL A 133 19.69 16.63 -2.67
N THR A 134 20.61 16.10 -3.45
CA THR A 134 20.45 15.88 -4.89
C THR A 134 20.13 14.41 -5.13
N THR A 135 19.29 14.14 -6.12
CA THR A 135 18.99 12.79 -6.58
C THR A 135 19.24 12.65 -8.06
N THR A 136 19.71 11.47 -8.47
CA THR A 136 19.75 11.04 -9.86
C THR A 136 18.96 9.75 -10.01
N LEU A 137 18.15 9.63 -11.06
CA LEU A 137 17.36 8.43 -11.34
C LEU A 137 17.09 8.25 -12.84
N ASN A 138 16.59 7.09 -13.22
CA ASN A 138 16.00 6.81 -14.53
C ASN A 138 14.52 6.50 -14.37
N VAL A 139 13.69 6.92 -15.34
CA VAL A 139 12.28 6.52 -15.43
C VAL A 139 12.12 5.60 -16.64
N GLU A 140 11.81 4.35 -16.39
CA GLU A 140 11.62 3.31 -17.40
C GLU A 140 10.14 3.23 -17.77
N ALA A 141 9.78 3.37 -19.05
CA ALA A 141 8.43 3.11 -19.54
C ALA A 141 8.21 1.61 -19.80
N LEU A 142 7.14 1.06 -19.24
CA LEU A 142 6.74 -0.33 -19.46
C LEU A 142 5.51 -0.46 -20.35
N VAL A 143 4.65 0.56 -20.37
CA VAL A 143 3.43 0.58 -21.19
C VAL A 143 3.60 1.59 -22.32
N PRO A 144 3.62 1.16 -23.60
CA PRO A 144 3.74 2.05 -24.74
C PRO A 144 2.65 3.13 -24.75
N GLY A 145 3.03 4.37 -25.02
CA GLY A 145 2.12 5.51 -25.07
C GLY A 145 1.66 6.07 -23.71
N ALA A 146 2.09 5.47 -22.60
CA ALA A 146 1.90 6.08 -21.28
C ALA A 146 2.66 7.40 -21.19
N LYS A 147 2.06 8.40 -20.55
CA LYS A 147 2.63 9.75 -20.41
C LYS A 147 2.92 10.06 -18.95
N ILE A 148 4.08 10.66 -18.71
CA ILE A 148 4.42 11.23 -17.41
C ILE A 148 3.71 12.59 -17.32
N GLU A 149 3.03 12.87 -16.21
CA GLU A 149 2.49 14.20 -15.90
C GLU A 149 3.58 15.05 -15.23
N ARG A 150 4.23 14.47 -14.21
CA ARG A 150 5.36 15.06 -13.49
C ARG A 150 6.16 14.01 -12.74
N VAL A 151 7.41 14.37 -12.42
CA VAL A 151 8.24 13.66 -11.45
C VAL A 151 8.40 14.57 -10.24
N THR A 152 8.09 14.04 -9.06
CA THR A 152 8.12 14.77 -7.80
C THR A 152 9.19 14.19 -6.89
N TYR A 153 10.04 15.05 -6.36
CA TYR A 153 11.04 14.68 -5.37
C TYR A 153 10.64 15.24 -4.00
N TYR A 154 10.70 14.38 -2.98
CA TYR A 154 10.29 14.67 -1.62
C TYR A 154 11.46 14.50 -0.65
N LEU A 155 11.54 15.42 0.31
CA LEU A 155 12.28 15.24 1.55
C LEU A 155 11.31 15.19 2.73
N GLY A 156 11.46 14.21 3.60
CA GLY A 156 10.68 14.00 4.80
C GLY A 156 11.54 13.88 6.04
N SER A 157 10.90 14.07 7.20
CA SER A 157 11.57 13.95 8.51
C SER A 157 11.33 12.60 9.19
N THR A 158 10.55 11.73 8.53
CA THR A 158 10.06 10.42 8.97
C THR A 158 10.17 9.42 7.83
N THR A 159 10.08 8.12 8.14
CA THR A 159 10.18 7.02 7.16
C THR A 159 9.03 6.99 6.16
N ILE A 160 7.88 7.57 6.48
CA ILE A 160 6.78 7.73 5.53
C ILE A 160 6.97 9.05 4.79
N VAL A 161 7.27 8.93 3.49
CA VAL A 161 7.49 10.06 2.59
C VAL A 161 6.66 9.86 1.33
N ASP A 162 5.75 10.77 1.03
CA ASP A 162 4.86 10.69 -0.14
C ASP A 162 4.18 12.04 -0.40
N ALA A 163 3.23 12.08 -1.33
CA ALA A 163 2.51 13.29 -1.73
C ALA A 163 1.74 13.99 -0.59
N ASN A 164 1.46 13.30 0.52
CA ASN A 164 0.78 13.88 1.69
C ASN A 164 1.73 14.09 2.87
N ASN A 165 2.87 13.40 2.88
CA ASN A 165 3.81 13.37 4.00
C ASN A 165 5.19 13.82 3.51
N PHE A 166 5.48 15.11 3.59
CA PHE A 166 6.79 15.67 3.25
C PHE A 166 7.08 16.94 4.04
N ALA A 167 8.35 17.29 4.14
CA ALA A 167 8.84 18.55 4.69
C ALA A 167 9.28 19.53 3.59
N ALA A 168 9.73 19.01 2.44
CA ALA A 168 9.98 19.80 1.24
C ALA A 168 9.75 18.97 -0.02
N VAL A 169 9.38 19.65 -1.10
CA VAL A 169 8.95 19.04 -2.36
C VAL A 169 9.38 19.91 -3.54
N THR A 170 9.73 19.28 -4.66
CA THR A 170 9.91 19.95 -5.95
C THR A 170 9.42 19.07 -7.08
N ASP A 171 8.90 19.69 -8.13
CA ASP A 171 8.31 19.02 -9.28
C ASP A 171 9.11 19.35 -10.55
N ILE A 172 9.36 18.35 -11.38
CA ILE A 172 9.62 18.53 -12.81
C ILE A 172 8.36 18.14 -13.55
N TRP A 173 7.67 19.14 -14.10
CA TRP A 173 6.51 18.93 -14.96
C TRP A 173 6.98 18.37 -16.30
N TRP A 174 6.36 17.28 -16.74
CA TRP A 174 6.74 16.57 -17.96
C TRP A 174 5.59 16.47 -18.98
N PRO A 175 4.86 17.56 -19.29
CA PRO A 175 3.83 17.46 -20.30
C PRO A 175 4.51 17.32 -21.67
N ASN A 176 4.46 16.11 -22.26
CA ASN A 176 4.59 15.84 -23.71
C ASN A 176 5.84 15.11 -24.26
N GLU A 177 6.63 14.37 -23.46
CA GLU A 177 7.62 13.43 -24.04
C GLU A 177 7.47 12.00 -23.47
N GLU A 178 7.83 10.99 -24.27
CA GLU A 178 8.01 9.61 -23.81
C GLU A 178 9.12 9.55 -22.75
N ALA A 179 9.14 8.50 -21.93
CA ALA A 179 10.03 8.39 -20.77
C ALA A 179 11.51 8.65 -21.09
N VAL A 180 12.21 9.21 -20.10
CA VAL A 180 13.61 9.64 -20.24
C VAL A 180 14.54 8.45 -20.19
N ALA A 181 15.15 8.10 -21.33
CA ALA A 181 16.22 7.11 -21.36
C ALA A 181 17.51 7.61 -20.68
N ALA A 182 17.69 8.93 -20.52
CA ALA A 182 18.82 9.54 -19.83
C ALA A 182 18.55 9.71 -18.32
N PRO A 183 19.60 9.62 -17.46
CA PRO A 183 19.44 9.89 -16.04
C PRO A 183 18.99 11.34 -15.82
N MET A 184 17.91 11.51 -15.08
CA MET A 184 17.43 12.82 -14.65
C MET A 184 18.02 13.18 -13.28
N SER A 185 18.18 14.47 -13.01
CA SER A 185 18.69 14.98 -11.74
C SER A 185 17.73 16.00 -11.15
N MET A 186 17.52 15.94 -9.83
CA MET A 186 16.72 16.88 -9.06
C MET A 186 17.49 17.28 -7.81
N SER A 187 17.33 18.52 -7.35
CA SER A 187 17.95 18.99 -6.11
C SER A 187 16.92 19.71 -5.27
N LEU A 188 17.00 19.51 -3.96
CA LEU A 188 16.02 20.02 -3.00
C LEU A 188 16.75 20.51 -1.76
N GLU A 189 16.59 21.79 -1.44
CA GLU A 189 17.18 22.37 -0.24
C GLU A 189 16.57 21.75 1.01
N VAL A 190 17.40 21.49 2.01
CA VAL A 190 16.96 20.92 3.28
C VAL A 190 16.35 22.02 4.14
N PRO A 191 15.07 21.93 4.52
CA PRO A 191 14.44 22.92 5.38
C PRO A 191 15.13 23.04 6.74
N ALA A 192 15.28 24.27 7.23
CA ALA A 192 15.93 24.55 8.51
C ALA A 192 15.28 23.83 9.71
N ASN A 193 13.97 23.58 9.66
CA ASN A 193 13.24 22.88 10.72
C ASN A 193 13.53 21.37 10.79
N ILE A 194 14.16 20.78 9.76
CA ILE A 194 14.56 19.37 9.77
C ILE A 194 16.08 19.17 9.66
N ALA A 195 16.84 20.20 9.24
CA ALA A 195 18.29 20.14 9.09
C ALA A 195 19.02 19.71 10.38
N ASN A 196 18.53 20.17 11.54
CA ASN A 196 19.13 19.86 12.85
C ASN A 196 19.00 18.38 13.27
N LYS A 197 18.25 17.54 12.52
CA LYS A 197 18.16 16.10 12.80
C LYS A 197 19.42 15.33 12.39
N GLY A 198 20.27 15.91 11.54
CA GLY A 198 21.46 15.24 10.98
C GLY A 198 21.14 14.22 9.89
N TYR A 199 19.87 14.04 9.54
CA TYR A 199 19.42 13.18 8.43
C TYR A 199 18.06 13.62 7.89
N VAL A 200 17.75 13.18 6.68
CA VAL A 200 16.43 13.28 6.05
C VAL A 200 16.05 11.95 5.40
N PHE A 201 14.77 11.78 5.11
CA PHE A 201 14.29 10.70 4.25
C PHE A 201 13.94 11.25 2.88
N ALA A 202 14.49 10.65 1.85
CA ALA A 202 14.35 11.08 0.46
C ALA A 202 13.51 10.06 -0.31
N ARG A 203 12.64 10.55 -1.20
CA ARG A 203 11.82 9.67 -2.05
C ARG A 203 11.40 10.38 -3.33
N VAL A 204 11.34 9.66 -4.43
CA VAL A 204 10.86 10.17 -5.72
C VAL A 204 9.55 9.48 -6.10
N GLY A 205 8.60 10.24 -6.63
CA GLY A 205 7.34 9.76 -7.19
C GLY A 205 7.20 10.16 -8.66
N VAL A 206 6.72 9.24 -9.50
CA VAL A 206 6.37 9.51 -10.89
C VAL A 206 4.85 9.49 -11.02
N LYS A 207 4.28 10.64 -11.41
CA LYS A 207 2.86 10.80 -11.67
C LYS A 207 2.57 10.47 -13.13
N ILE A 208 1.66 9.53 -13.34
CA ILE A 208 1.17 9.14 -14.65
C ILE A 208 -0.03 10.02 -15.00
N ALA A 209 -0.09 10.49 -16.26
CA ALA A 209 -1.23 11.25 -16.75
C ALA A 209 -2.52 10.41 -16.61
N ASP A 210 -3.59 11.05 -16.15
CA ASP A 210 -4.94 10.47 -15.98
C ASP A 210 -5.03 9.30 -14.97
N VAL A 211 -3.98 9.02 -14.19
CA VAL A 211 -4.00 8.01 -13.12
C VAL A 211 -3.92 8.72 -11.77
N ALA A 212 -4.78 8.34 -10.81
CA ALA A 212 -4.88 9.03 -9.53
C ALA A 212 -3.61 8.92 -8.66
N GLU A 213 -3.01 7.73 -8.59
CA GLU A 213 -1.81 7.47 -7.78
C GLU A 213 -0.51 7.63 -8.56
N MET A 214 0.59 7.75 -7.80
CA MET A 214 1.96 7.77 -8.31
C MET A 214 2.66 6.44 -8.01
N ILE A 215 3.63 6.08 -8.85
CA ILE A 215 4.62 5.07 -8.47
C ILE A 215 5.80 5.74 -7.76
N TYR A 216 6.34 5.10 -6.73
CA TYR A 216 7.40 5.67 -5.91
C TYR A 216 8.65 4.79 -5.87
N SER A 217 9.79 5.43 -5.65
CA SER A 217 11.03 4.76 -5.26
C SER A 217 10.90 4.20 -3.84
N PRO A 218 11.81 3.31 -3.41
CA PRO A 218 12.08 3.10 -1.99
C PRO A 218 12.38 4.43 -1.29
N VAL A 219 12.08 4.49 0.01
CA VAL A 219 12.48 5.60 0.87
C VAL A 219 13.92 5.36 1.29
N GLU A 220 14.79 6.35 1.09
CA GLU A 220 16.18 6.28 1.50
C GLU A 220 16.47 7.29 2.62
N LYS A 221 17.19 6.85 3.65
CA LYS A 221 17.70 7.74 4.68
C LYS A 221 19.02 8.34 4.21
N VAL A 222 19.12 9.66 4.17
CA VAL A 222 20.32 10.41 3.77
C VAL A 222 20.84 11.18 4.97
N GLU A 223 22.11 10.97 5.32
CA GLU A 223 22.79 11.72 6.39
C GLU A 223 23.20 13.13 5.88
N LEU A 224 23.04 14.15 6.72
CA LEU A 224 23.33 15.56 6.43
C LEU A 224 24.70 16.02 6.92
#